data_AF-A0A257S2N8-F1
#
_entry.id   AF-A0A257S2N8-F1
#
_cell.length_a   1.000
_cell.length_b   1.000
_cell.length_c   1.000
_cell.angle_alpha   90.00
_cell.angle_beta   90.00
_cell.angle_gamma   90.00
#
_symmetry.space_group_name_H-M   'P 1'
#
loop_
_entity.id
_entity.type
_entity.pdbx_description
1 polymer ?
#
loop_
_entity_poly.entity_id
_entity_poly.type
_entity_poly.pdbx_seq_one_letter_code
_entity_poly.pdbx_strand_id
1 'polypeptide(L)' 'MTDYLTVIEVLAIHADQIERYGGVHGVRDPGQLEAALYRPRTGYYADLIDEAAALWESLAQNHPFIDGNKRTAFAAT' A
#
# COMPACT_ATOMS: atom_id res chain seq x y z
N MET A 1 -19.11 -3.19 7.29
CA MET A 1 -18.08 -4.19 6.97
C MET A 1 -16.98 -3.42 6.25
N THR A 2 -15.76 -3.44 6.77
CA THR A 2 -14.62 -2.78 6.13
C THR A 2 -14.22 -3.57 4.90
N ASP A 3 -14.08 -2.90 3.76
CA ASP A 3 -13.53 -3.49 2.55
C ASP A 3 -12.04 -3.17 2.48
N TYR A 4 -11.22 -4.17 2.22
CA TYR A 4 -9.77 -4.05 2.31
C TYR A 4 -9.13 -4.37 0.97
N LEU A 5 -8.25 -3.48 0.50
CA LEU A 5 -7.56 -3.60 -0.78
C LEU A 5 -6.81 -4.91 -0.93
N THR A 6 -7.02 -5.57 -2.06
CA THR A 6 -6.27 -6.74 -2.50
C THR A 6 -4.91 -6.34 -3.07
N VAL A 7 -4.00 -7.31 -3.18
CA VAL A 7 -2.70 -7.11 -3.85
C VAL A 7 -2.91 -6.59 -5.29
N ILE A 8 -3.87 -7.15 -6.02
CA ILE A 8 -4.15 -6.78 -7.41
C ILE A 8 -4.58 -5.31 -7.51
N GLU A 9 -5.45 -4.85 -6.60
CA GLU A 9 -5.90 -3.47 -6.58
C GLU A 9 -4.74 -2.51 -6.26
N VAL A 10 -3.87 -2.85 -5.30
CA VAL A 10 -2.72 -2.00 -4.98
C VAL A 10 -1.67 -2.01 -6.09
N LEU A 11 -1.50 -3.11 -6.82
CA LEU A 11 -0.68 -3.15 -8.04
C LEU A 11 -1.27 -2.27 -9.14
N ALA A 12 -2.59 -2.27 -9.31
CA ALA A 12 -3.26 -1.40 -10.27
C ALA A 12 -3.15 0.08 -9.89
N ILE A 13 -3.32 0.41 -8.61
CA ILE A 13 -3.09 1.76 -8.08
C ILE A 13 -1.64 2.18 -8.31
N HIS A 14 -0.66 1.32 -8.00
CA HIS A 14 0.76 1.60 -8.23
C HIS A 14 1.04 1.89 -9.72
N ALA A 15 0.54 1.03 -10.61
CA ALA A 15 0.69 1.23 -12.05
C ALA A 15 0.13 2.58 -12.50
N ASP A 16 -1.09 2.92 -12.06
CA ASP A 16 -1.73 4.21 -12.35
C ASP A 16 -0.90 5.40 -11.83
N GLN A 17 -0.30 5.29 -10.63
CA GLN A 17 0.56 6.34 -10.09
C GLN A 17 1.84 6.53 -10.89
N ILE A 18 2.46 5.45 -11.38
CA ILE A 18 3.66 5.53 -12.21
C ILE A 18 3.33 6.08 -13.60
N GLU A 19 2.24 5.64 -14.23
CA GLU A 19 1.82 6.09 -15.55
C GLU A 19 1.48 7.58 -15.58
N ARG A 20 0.81 8.09 -14.54
CA ARG A 20 0.38 9.51 -14.48
C ARG A 20 1.49 10.47 -14.10
N TYR A 21 2.39 10.05 -13.21
CA TYR A 21 3.33 10.96 -12.54
C TYR A 21 4.80 10.61 -12.78
N GLY A 22 5.08 9.57 -13.57
CA GLY A 22 6.42 9.09 -13.87
C GLY A 22 7.06 8.31 -12.71
N GLY A 23 8.12 7.59 -13.04
CA GLY A 23 8.86 6.73 -12.13
C GLY A 23 9.14 5.37 -12.76
N VAL A 24 9.55 4.40 -11.94
CA VAL A 24 9.90 3.05 -12.40
C VAL A 24 8.87 2.04 -11.90
N HIS A 25 8.29 1.26 -12.82
CA HIS A 25 7.45 0.12 -12.47
C HIS A 25 8.27 -0.97 -11.77
N GLY A 26 7.61 -1.72 -10.90
CA GLY A 26 8.19 -2.92 -10.31
C GLY A 26 7.97 -3.04 -8.82
N VAL A 27 7.71 -4.27 -8.38
CA VAL A 27 7.70 -4.64 -6.98
C VAL A 27 9.14 -5.00 -6.59
N ARG A 28 9.66 -4.32 -5.56
CA ARG A 28 10.97 -4.61 -4.98
C ARG A 28 10.90 -5.84 -4.07
N ASP A 29 9.89 -5.89 -3.22
CA ASP A 29 9.70 -6.94 -2.23
C ASP A 29 8.20 -7.28 -2.11
N PRO A 30 7.75 -8.41 -2.70
CA PRO A 30 6.36 -8.86 -2.62
C PRO A 30 5.92 -9.18 -1.19
N GLY A 31 6.82 -9.67 -0.34
CA GLY A 31 6.52 -9.99 1.05
C GLY A 31 6.21 -8.75 1.87
N GLN A 32 6.93 -7.65 1.63
CA GLN A 32 6.61 -6.36 2.25
C GLN A 32 5.28 -5.78 1.76
N LEU A 33 4.94 -5.96 0.48
CA LEU A 33 3.65 -5.53 -0.05
C LEU A 33 2.51 -6.29 0.62
N GLU A 34 2.60 -7.62 0.68
CA GLU A 34 1.59 -8.45 1.34
C GLU A 34 1.49 -8.10 2.83
N ALA A 35 2.62 -7.98 3.53
CA ALA A 35 2.64 -7.61 4.95
C ALA A 35 1.94 -6.27 5.21
N ALA A 36 2.14 -5.25 4.35
CA ALA A 36 1.46 -3.96 4.47
C ALA A 36 -0.06 -4.10 4.37
N LEU A 37 -0.57 -4.95 3.48
CA LEU A 37 -2.02 -5.14 3.25
C LEU A 37 -2.71 -5.98 4.32
N TYR A 38 -1.98 -6.89 4.97
CA TYR A 38 -2.52 -7.70 6.06
C TYR A 38 -2.43 -7.01 7.43
N ARG A 39 -1.45 -6.12 7.62
CA ARG A 39 -1.26 -5.38 8.87
C ARG A 39 -2.54 -4.73 9.43
N PRO A 40 -3.32 -3.93 8.69
CA PRO A 40 -4.54 -3.31 9.22
C PRO A 40 -5.59 -4.33 9.69
N ARG A 41 -5.55 -5.57 9.16
CA ARG A 41 -6.56 -6.61 9.42
C ARG A 41 -6.25 -7.50 10.64
N THR A 42 -5.24 -7.13 11.42
CA THR A 42 -4.77 -7.93 12.56
C THR A 42 -5.68 -7.86 13.79
N GLY A 43 -6.62 -6.90 13.82
CA GLY A 43 -7.46 -6.62 14.99
C GLY A 43 -6.73 -5.89 16.13
N TYR A 44 -5.52 -5.38 15.87
CA TYR A 44 -4.73 -4.62 16.84
C TYR A 44 -5.14 -3.14 16.96
N TYR A 45 -5.76 -2.59 15.92
CA TYR A 45 -6.06 -1.16 15.79
C TYR A 45 -7.44 -0.82 16.36
N ALA A 46 -7.56 0.38 16.94
CA ALA A 46 -8.77 0.79 17.65
C ALA A 46 -9.92 1.20 16.71
N ASP A 47 -9.58 1.77 15.54
CA ASP A 47 -10.53 2.20 14.54
C ASP A 47 -9.97 2.13 13.11
N LEU A 48 -10.82 2.47 12.13
CA LEU A 48 -10.48 2.46 10.72
C LEU A 48 -9.38 3.46 10.35
N ILE A 49 -9.24 4.56 11.09
CA ILE A 49 -8.22 5.57 10.83
C ILE A 49 -6.85 5.03 11.23
N ASP A 50 -6.77 4.35 12.37
CA ASP A 50 -5.55 3.65 12.81
C ASP A 50 -5.15 2.53 11.83
N GLU A 51 -6.13 1.77 11.31
CA GLU A 51 -5.90 0.77 10.27
C GLU A 51 -5.33 1.40 8.99
N ALA A 52 -5.95 2.49 8.50
CA ALA A 52 -5.48 3.23 7.34
C ALA A 52 -4.08 3.83 7.56
N ALA A 53 -3.80 4.38 8.73
CA ALA A 53 -2.49 4.92 9.08
C ALA A 53 -1.41 3.83 9.08
N ALA A 54 -1.73 2.63 9.57
CA ALA A 54 -0.83 1.48 9.54
C ALA A 54 -0.53 1.00 8.12
N LEU A 55 -1.53 0.98 7.23
CA LEU A 55 -1.35 0.67 5.82
C LEU A 55 -0.47 1.72 5.13
N TRP A 56 -0.77 3.01 5.34
CA TRP A 56 -0.04 4.12 4.74
C TRP A 56 1.43 4.09 5.15
N GLU A 57 1.70 3.93 6.45
CA GLU A 57 3.07 3.87 6.97
C GLU A 57 3.83 2.68 6.40
N SER A 58 3.21 1.50 6.33
CA SER A 58 3.87 0.31 5.79
C SER A 58 4.20 0.44 4.30
N LEU A 59 3.29 0.98 3.49
CA LEU A 59 3.55 1.22 2.07
C LEU A 59 4.59 2.34 1.86
N ALA A 60 4.50 3.42 2.64
CA ALA A 60 5.36 4.59 2.47
C ALA A 60 6.79 4.36 2.99
N GLN A 61 6.97 3.62 4.08
CA GLN A 61 8.26 3.49 4.78
C GLN A 61 9.00 2.20 4.44
N ASN A 62 8.30 1.07 4.28
CA ASN A 62 8.98 -0.19 4.02
C ASN A 62 9.52 -0.23 2.59
N HIS A 63 8.93 0.55 1.68
CA HIS A 63 9.29 0.64 0.26
C HIS A 63 9.11 -0.69 -0.53
N PRO A 64 7.92 -1.29 -0.55
CA PRO A 64 7.69 -2.55 -1.28
C PRO A 64 7.86 -2.43 -2.81
N PHE A 65 7.79 -1.22 -3.38
CA PHE A 65 7.99 -0.94 -4.80
C PHE A 65 9.38 -0.36 -5.09
N ILE A 66 9.85 -0.53 -6.33
CA ILE A 66 11.11 0.07 -6.80
C ILE A 66 11.05 1.60 -6.75
N ASP A 67 9.91 2.18 -7.14
CA ASP A 67 9.60 3.61 -7.03
C ASP A 67 8.08 3.78 -6.79
N GLY A 68 7.64 4.98 -6.44
CA GLY A 68 6.22 5.33 -6.31
C GLY A 68 5.61 4.98 -4.95
N ASN A 69 6.39 4.51 -3.97
CA ASN A 69 5.90 4.06 -2.66
C ASN A 69 5.00 5.07 -1.95
N LYS A 70 5.45 6.32 -1.81
CA LYS A 70 4.68 7.37 -1.11
C LYS A 70 3.39 7.75 -1.83
N ARG A 71 3.41 7.76 -3.17
CA ARG A 71 2.24 8.06 -4.00
C ARG A 71 1.22 6.93 -3.95
N THR A 72 1.70 5.70 -3.99
CA THR A 72 0.87 4.50 -3.85
C THR A 72 0.27 4.43 -2.46
N ALA A 73 1.05 4.70 -1.42
CA ALA A 73 0.56 4.79 -0.04
C ALA A 73 -0.58 5.81 0.07
N PHE A 74 -0.38 7.03 -0.43
CA PHE A 74 -1.41 8.08 -0.41
C PHE A 74 -2.67 7.72 -1.21
N ALA A 75 -2.54 7.01 -2.33
CA ALA A 75 -3.69 6.64 -3.16
C ALA A 75 -4.43 5.40 -2.66
N ALA A 76 -3.81 4.57 -1.81
CA ALA A 76 -4.34 3.30 -1.32
C ALA A 76 -4.93 3.38 0.11
N THR A 77 -4.92 4.56 0.75
CA THR A 77 -5.41 4.79 2.12
C THR A 77 -6.42 5.91 2.15
#